data_AF-A0A933K258-F1
#
_entry.id   AF-A0A933K258-F1
#
_cell.length_a   1.000
_cell.length_b   1.000
_cell.length_c   1.000
_cell.angle_alpha   90.00
_cell.angle_beta   90.00
_cell.angle_gamma   90.00
#
_symmetry.space_group_name_H-M   'P 1'
#
loop_
_entity.id
_entity.type
_entity.pdbx_description
1 polymer ?
#
loop_
_entity_poly.entity_id
_entity_poly.type
_entity_poly.pdbx_seq_one_letter_code
_entity_poly.pdbx_strand_id
1 'polypeptide(L)'
;MFSCSLQLQHGSASSSRLDRMSKKRVYARNGVGHLWLVDPMAQTLEVLRLTGEFWQEIAVYGGNERVRAQPFDAVESDLAAWWDA
;
A
#
# COMPACT_ATOMS: atom_id res chain seq x y z
N MET A 1 2.74 11.69 14.31
CA MET A 1 3.15 12.06 12.94
C MET A 1 3.41 10.76 12.19
N PHE A 2 2.35 10.02 11.83
CA PHE A 2 2.44 8.77 11.08
C PHE A 2 1.74 9.01 9.73
N SER A 3 2.48 9.54 8.76
CA SER A 3 1.94 9.73 7.41
C SER A 3 1.98 8.39 6.69
N CYS A 4 0.85 7.69 6.65
CA CYS A 4 0.62 6.54 5.78
C CYS A 4 -0.31 6.99 4.65
N SER A 5 0.14 6.88 3.39
CA SER A 5 -0.71 7.13 2.23
C SER A 5 -1.32 5.81 1.75
N LEU A 6 -2.62 5.63 1.98
CA LEU A 6 -3.38 4.52 1.40
C LEU A 6 -3.72 4.87 -0.05
N GLN A 7 -3.25 4.07 -1.01
CA GLN A 7 -3.58 4.25 -2.42
C GLN A 7 -4.49 3.12 -2.91
N LEU A 8 -5.79 3.41 -2.96
CA LEU A 8 -6.79 2.57 -3.64
C LEU A 8 -6.65 2.78 -5.16
N GLN A 9 -6.44 1.69 -5.91
CA GLN A 9 -6.34 1.75 -7.36
C GLN A 9 -7.71 1.50 -8.00
N HIS A 10 -8.33 2.58 -8.50
CA HIS A 10 -9.45 2.50 -9.43
C HIS A 10 -8.95 2.96 -10.81
N GLY A 11 -8.60 2.02 -11.71
CA GLY A 11 -8.23 2.37 -13.10
C GLY A 11 -7.40 1.33 -13.85
N SER A 12 -7.62 1.28 -15.17
CA SER A 12 -7.06 0.31 -16.13
C SER A 12 -5.53 0.13 -16.07
N ALA A 13 -5.08 -1.13 -16.18
CA ALA A 13 -3.73 -1.65 -15.87
C ALA A 13 -2.51 -0.92 -16.47
N SER A 14 -2.69 -0.15 -17.54
CA SER A 14 -1.60 0.57 -18.23
C SER A 14 -1.27 1.93 -17.59
N SER A 15 -2.26 2.61 -17.00
CA SER A 15 -2.08 3.91 -16.33
C SER A 15 -1.60 3.74 -14.89
N SER A 16 -2.03 2.65 -14.25
CA SER A 16 -1.71 2.33 -12.85
C SER A 16 -0.21 2.13 -12.60
N ARG A 17 0.56 1.60 -13.57
CA ARG A 17 2.01 1.39 -13.41
C ARG A 17 2.83 2.68 -13.47
N LEU A 18 2.51 3.58 -14.40
CA LEU A 18 3.19 4.88 -14.52
C LEU A 18 2.80 5.81 -13.37
N ASP A 19 1.54 5.75 -12.91
CA ASP A 19 1.07 6.43 -11.70
C ASP A 19 1.83 5.95 -10.45
N ARG A 20 1.96 4.62 -10.27
CA ARG A 20 2.73 4.01 -9.17
C ARG A 20 4.15 4.57 -9.10
N MET A 21 4.87 4.66 -10.21
CA MET A 21 6.26 5.12 -10.23
C MET A 21 6.41 6.62 -9.94
N SER A 22 5.51 7.45 -10.48
CA SER A 22 5.53 8.90 -10.22
C SER A 22 5.16 9.22 -8.77
N LYS A 23 4.11 8.59 -8.23
CA LYS A 23 3.67 8.83 -6.85
C LYS A 23 4.66 8.30 -5.81
N LYS A 24 5.29 7.14 -6.04
CA LYS A 24 6.36 6.63 -5.16
C LYS A 24 7.49 7.63 -4.98
N ARG A 25 7.90 8.32 -6.05
CA ARG A 25 8.93 9.37 -5.96
C ARG A 25 8.46 10.60 -5.21
N VAL A 26 7.22 11.03 -5.44
CA VAL A 26 6.63 12.19 -4.73
C VAL A 26 6.49 11.88 -3.24
N TYR A 27 5.96 10.71 -2.86
CA TYR A 27 5.82 10.31 -1.47
C TYR A 27 7.15 10.15 -0.75
N ALA A 28 8.17 9.60 -1.43
CA ALA A 28 9.51 9.50 -0.87
C ALA A 28 10.09 10.90 -0.56
N ARG A 29 9.94 11.86 -1.49
CA ARG A 29 10.37 13.24 -1.29
C ARG A 29 9.62 13.97 -0.17
N ASN A 30 8.38 13.58 0.10
CA ASN A 30 7.57 14.13 1.19
C ASN A 30 7.81 13.42 2.54
N GLY A 31 8.75 12.48 2.61
CA GLY A 31 9.09 11.79 3.86
C GLY A 31 8.00 10.82 4.34
N VAL A 32 7.15 10.32 3.44
CA VAL A 32 6.18 9.28 3.76
C VAL A 32 6.94 7.99 4.05
N GLY A 33 6.92 7.54 5.31
CA GLY A 33 7.68 6.36 5.75
C GLY A 33 7.08 5.03 5.28
N HIS A 34 5.77 4.99 5.03
CA HIS A 34 5.05 3.78 4.67
C HIS A 34 4.01 4.04 3.57
N LEU A 35 3.96 3.16 2.58
CA LEU A 35 3.04 3.22 1.44
C LEU A 35 2.30 1.88 1.32
N TRP A 36 0.98 1.93 1.27
CA TRP A 36 0.13 0.75 1.04
C TRP A 36 -0.40 0.79 -0.40
N LEU A 37 -0.09 -0.26 -1.16
CA LEU A 37 -0.68 -0.48 -2.48
C LEU A 37 -1.75 -1.54 -2.35
N VAL A 38 -2.99 -1.12 -2.58
CA VAL A 38 -4.14 -2.02 -2.58
C VAL A 38 -4.53 -2.31 -4.02
N ASP A 39 -4.63 -3.59 -4.35
CA ASP A 39 -5.16 -4.08 -5.62
C ASP A 39 -6.46 -4.86 -5.37
N PRO A 40 -7.63 -4.24 -5.59
CA PRO A 40 -8.91 -4.89 -5.31
C PRO A 40 -9.25 -6.00 -6.32
N MET A 41 -8.65 -5.99 -7.51
CA MET A 41 -8.88 -7.04 -8.51
C MET A 41 -8.12 -8.32 -8.17
N ALA A 42 -6.87 -8.17 -7.72
CA ALA A 42 -6.05 -9.27 -7.23
C ALA A 42 -6.32 -9.59 -5.75
N GLN A 43 -7.10 -8.76 -5.04
CA GLN A 43 -7.34 -8.82 -3.60
C GLN A 43 -6.02 -8.87 -2.81
N THR A 44 -5.09 -7.97 -3.13
CA THR A 44 -3.78 -7.91 -2.46
C THR A 44 -3.50 -6.56 -1.84
N LEU A 45 -2.78 -6.60 -0.72
CA LEU A 45 -2.21 -5.44 -0.04
C LEU A 45 -0.68 -5.60 0.00
N GLU A 46 0.03 -4.72 -0.71
CA GLU A 46 1.49 -4.60 -0.62
C GLU A 46 1.85 -3.45 0.33
N VAL A 47 2.70 -3.73 1.32
CA VAL A 47 3.19 -2.73 2.28
C VAL A 47 4.64 -2.43 1.97
N LEU A 48 4.91 -1.18 1.59
CA LEU A 48 6.26 -0.68 1.34
C LEU A 48 6.69 0.28 2.44
N ARG A 49 7.93 0.13 2.88
CA ARG A 49 8.63 1.07 3.77
C ARG A 49 9.68 1.83 2.98
N LEU A 50 9.79 3.14 3.22
CA LEU A 50 10.89 3.93 2.70
C LEU A 50 12.13 3.70 3.57
N THR A 51 13.19 3.16 2.97
CA THR A 51 14.50 2.94 3.60
C THR A 51 15.53 3.78 2.83
N GLY A 52 15.88 4.94 3.39
CA GLY A 52 16.67 5.95 2.68
C GLY A 52 15.88 6.50 1.49
N GLU A 53 16.35 6.21 0.27
CA GLU A 53 15.70 6.63 -0.99
C GLU A 53 14.93 5.49 -1.68
N PHE A 54 14.98 4.28 -1.12
CA PHE A 54 14.44 3.08 -1.73
C PHE A 54 13.18 2.60 -1.02
N TRP A 55 12.19 2.20 -1.80
CA TRP A 55 11.02 1.51 -1.28
C TRP A 55 11.34 0.03 -1.12
N GLN A 56 11.29 -0.45 0.11
CA GLN A 56 11.41 -1.86 0.45
C GLN A 56 10.02 -2.43 0.70
N GLU A 57 9.66 -3.48 -0.03
CA GLU A 57 8.49 -4.29 0.31
C GLU A 57 8.78 -5.03 1.61
N ILE A 58 7.96 -4.78 2.63
CA ILE A 58 8.11 -5.40 3.96
C ILE A 58 7.03 -6.45 4.25
N ALA A 59 5.92 -6.42 3.51
CA ALA A 59 4.87 -7.42 3.58
C ALA A 59 4.00 -7.38 2.32
N VAL A 60 3.49 -8.54 1.93
CA VAL A 60 2.40 -8.68 0.96
C VAL A 60 1.37 -9.60 1.59
N TYR A 61 0.11 -9.17 1.54
CA TYR A 61 -1.03 -9.90 2.06
C TYR A 61 -2.05 -10.14 0.96
N GLY A 62 -2.79 -11.24 1.03
CA GLY A 62 -3.75 -11.62 0.01
C GLY A 62 -5.11 -12.06 0.57
N GLY A 63 -6.15 -11.88 -0.22
CA GLY A 63 -7.48 -12.39 0.05
C GLY A 63 -8.05 -11.92 1.40
N ASN A 64 -8.54 -12.86 2.20
CA ASN A 64 -9.33 -12.59 3.39
C ASN A 64 -8.52 -12.69 4.69
N GLU A 65 -7.21 -12.41 4.62
CA GLU A 65 -6.35 -12.48 5.78
C GLU A 65 -6.62 -11.34 6.78
N ARG A 66 -6.47 -11.64 8.08
CA ARG A 66 -6.44 -10.64 9.15
C ARG A 66 -5.01 -10.20 9.37
N VAL A 67 -4.70 -8.96 9.04
CA VAL A 67 -3.32 -8.48 8.90
C VAL A 67 -3.03 -7.31 9.82
N ARG A 68 -1.79 -7.26 10.28
CA ARG A 68 -1.24 -6.16 11.06
C ARG A 68 -0.18 -5.47 10.23
N ALA A 69 -0.64 -4.60 9.33
CA ALA A 69 0.22 -3.89 8.40
C ALA A 69 0.81 -2.63 9.07
N GLN A 70 2.11 -2.43 8.94
CA GLN A 70 2.75 -1.20 9.42
C GLN A 70 2.33 0.01 8.57
N PRO A 71 2.13 1.19 9.16
CA PRO A 71 2.54 1.59 10.51
C PRO A 71 1.47 1.32 11.58
N PHE A 72 0.40 0.62 11.23
CA PHE A 72 -0.73 0.31 12.12
C PHE A 72 -0.69 -1.15 12.59
N ASP A 73 0.50 -1.74 12.78
CA ASP A 73 0.63 -3.14 13.21
C ASP A 73 0.06 -3.40 14.63
N ALA A 74 -0.21 -2.32 15.38
CA ALA A 74 -0.97 -2.37 16.62
C ALA A 74 -2.46 -2.71 16.42
N VAL A 75 -3.01 -2.53 15.21
CA VAL A 75 -4.42 -2.77 14.87
C VAL A 75 -4.50 -3.89 13.84
N GLU A 76 -5.31 -4.89 14.15
CA GLU A 76 -5.60 -5.97 13.22
C GLU A 76 -6.69 -5.52 12.24
N SER A 77 -6.39 -5.60 10.95
CA SER A 77 -7.27 -5.23 9.85
C SER A 77 -7.76 -6.48 9.15
N ASP A 78 -9.07 -6.60 9.00
CA ASP A 78 -9.69 -7.68 8.22
C ASP A 78 -9.71 -7.26 6.74
N LEU A 79 -8.89 -7.92 5.90
CA LEU A 79 -8.80 -7.58 4.48
C LEU A 79 -10.06 -7.97 3.70
N ALA A 80 -10.82 -8.97 4.17
CA ALA A 80 -12.05 -9.39 3.51
C ALA A 80 -13.04 -8.21 3.39
N ALA A 81 -13.10 -7.35 4.40
CA ALA A 81 -13.92 -6.14 4.40
C ALA A 81 -13.47 -5.05 3.41
N TRP A 82 -12.30 -5.18 2.77
CA TRP A 82 -11.75 -4.16 1.86
C TRP A 82 -12.12 -4.41 0.40
N TRP A 83 -12.52 -5.63 0.06
CA TRP A 83 -12.78 -6.05 -1.31
C TRP A 83 -14.25 -5.96 -1.72
N ASP A 84 -15.16 -5.97 -0.74
CA ASP A 84 -16.60 -5.97 -0.98
C ASP A 84 -17.04 -4.59 -1.50
N ALA A 85 -17.33 -4.53 -2.81
CA ALA A 85 -17.89 -3.40 -3.54
C ALA A 85 -18.77 -3.89 -4.69
#